data_AF-M5NYE8-F1
#
_entry.id   AF-M5NYE8-F1
#
_cell.length_a   1.000
_cell.length_b   1.000
_cell.length_c   1.000
_cell.angle_alpha   90.00
_cell.angle_beta   90.00
_cell.angle_gamma   90.00
#
_symmetry.space_group_name_H-M   'P 1'
#
loop_
_entity.id
_entity.type
_entity.pdbx_description
1 polymer ?
#
loop_
_entity_poly.entity_id
_entity_poly.type
_entity_poly.pdbx_seq_one_letter_code
_entity_poly.pdbx_strand_id
1 'polypeptide(L)'
;MTKTKKYVRILKARYESSWYADKIGEVFELTGETVSFYDVRVPGVGRLVNVEDAELIVTEKRPAKVGERILIVDDELGTYNNGQIHKVHKCVSASSDNNEHIVTDAGFVFWTSEYEVIVNNEVKNEEDDEVEIDLDAMGYDELIEHGEAVMRAISLRSYGEGYKQGKFDADMEATYMRKPEKTAQERRDEIVEQAKADVSGLLKRDIGHDHEFIVNTEKRTVVVLRKLRGCTNIVRRGIAKAAPDDCFNVHIGEAIALHRALGLEVPDEYLNAPQPTEVRVGDVVECGSLKDVRHVKVVADGEYIGTGLDKAAISSIAVTRHLRRIIDDSRTEVGE
;
A
#
# COMPACT_ATOMS: atom_id res chain seq x y z
N MET A 1 -30.04 -9.69 42.55
CA MET A 1 -29.46 -8.98 41.39
C MET A 1 -28.07 -9.50 41.17
N THR A 2 -27.90 -10.43 40.24
CA THR A 2 -26.60 -10.98 39.86
C THR A 2 -25.78 -9.88 39.19
N LYS A 3 -24.58 -9.62 39.69
CA LYS A 3 -23.68 -8.62 39.11
C LYS A 3 -23.11 -9.20 37.82
N THR A 4 -23.51 -8.64 36.69
CA THR A 4 -22.89 -8.92 35.40
C THR A 4 -21.57 -8.16 35.30
N LYS A 5 -20.55 -8.79 34.72
CA LYS A 5 -19.27 -8.17 34.40
C LYS A 5 -19.06 -8.20 32.90
N LYS A 6 -18.30 -7.23 32.41
CA LYS A 6 -17.92 -7.12 31.00
C LYS A 6 -16.41 -7.31 30.90
N TYR A 7 -15.98 -8.11 29.94
CA TYR A 7 -14.59 -8.34 29.61
C TYR A 7 -14.36 -8.11 28.13
N VAL A 8 -13.14 -7.75 27.76
CA VAL A 8 -12.70 -7.49 26.40
C VAL A 8 -11.59 -8.46 26.07
N ARG A 9 -11.77 -9.25 25.02
CA ARG A 9 -10.73 -10.17 24.53
C ARG A 9 -10.10 -9.64 23.25
N ILE A 10 -8.77 -9.59 23.21
CA ILE A 10 -8.03 -9.11 22.05
C ILE A 10 -8.05 -10.18 20.95
N LEU A 11 -8.57 -9.85 19.76
CA LEU A 11 -8.59 -10.75 18.61
C LEU A 11 -7.41 -10.50 17.66
N LYS A 12 -7.02 -9.24 17.51
CA LYS A 12 -5.95 -8.78 16.61
C LYS A 12 -5.45 -7.42 17.06
N ALA A 13 -4.32 -6.98 16.51
CA ALA A 13 -3.88 -5.60 16.64
C ALA A 13 -3.62 -5.02 15.25
N ARG A 14 -4.36 -3.97 14.89
CA ARG A 14 -4.20 -3.30 13.59
C ARG A 14 -2.85 -2.61 13.44
N TYR A 15 -2.27 -2.13 14.54
CA TYR A 15 -0.99 -1.45 14.59
C TYR A 15 -0.03 -2.18 15.51
N GLU A 16 1.20 -2.39 15.06
CA GLU A 16 2.27 -2.98 15.90
C GLU A 16 2.63 -2.09 17.09
N SER A 17 2.32 -0.79 17.03
CA SER A 17 2.51 0.16 18.12
C SER A 17 1.44 0.09 19.21
N SER A 18 0.37 -0.69 19.00
CA SER A 18 -0.65 -0.89 20.02
C SER A 18 -0.07 -1.63 21.21
N TRP A 19 -0.39 -1.18 22.43
CA TRP A 19 0.16 -1.81 23.64
C TRP A 19 -0.30 -3.26 23.88
N TYR A 20 -1.35 -3.68 23.17
CA TYR A 20 -1.92 -5.03 23.20
C TYR A 20 -1.50 -5.86 21.98
N ALA A 21 -0.54 -5.38 21.17
CA ALA A 21 -0.08 -6.09 19.98
C ALA A 21 0.56 -7.45 20.29
N ASP A 22 1.18 -7.60 21.46
CA ASP A 22 1.76 -8.82 22.00
C ASP A 22 0.79 -9.64 22.87
N LYS A 23 -0.46 -9.17 23.04
CA LYS A 23 -1.45 -9.73 23.98
C LYS A 23 -2.69 -10.30 23.27
N ILE A 24 -2.49 -10.76 22.04
CA ILE A 24 -3.55 -11.36 21.24
C ILE A 24 -4.06 -12.63 21.94
N GLY A 25 -5.37 -12.69 22.18
CA GLY A 25 -6.04 -13.77 22.88
C GLY A 25 -6.26 -13.53 24.38
N GLU A 26 -5.60 -12.54 24.98
CA GLU A 26 -5.80 -12.17 26.40
C GLU A 26 -7.13 -11.45 26.63
N VAL A 27 -7.65 -11.57 27.86
CA VAL A 27 -8.94 -11.02 28.29
C VAL A 27 -8.71 -10.00 29.41
N PHE A 28 -9.33 -8.83 29.30
CA PHE A 28 -9.24 -7.75 30.29
C PHE A 28 -10.63 -7.31 30.77
N GLU A 29 -10.75 -6.91 32.04
CA GLU A 29 -12.00 -6.37 32.59
C GLU A 29 -12.29 -4.98 32.01
N LEU A 30 -13.51 -4.74 31.53
CA LEU A 30 -13.95 -3.47 30.95
C LEU A 30 -14.27 -2.46 32.07
N THR A 31 -13.67 -1.27 32.02
CA THR A 31 -13.98 -0.14 32.92
C THR A 31 -14.88 0.90 32.27
N GLY A 32 -14.86 1.03 30.95
CA GLY A 32 -15.73 1.95 30.20
C GLY A 32 -15.70 1.66 28.70
N GLU A 33 -16.71 2.11 27.96
CA GLU A 33 -16.80 1.94 26.51
C GLU A 33 -17.14 3.27 25.81
N THR A 34 -16.49 3.52 24.68
CA THR A 34 -16.76 4.64 23.76
C THR A 34 -17.00 4.05 22.35
N VAL A 35 -17.58 4.83 21.44
CA VAL A 35 -17.86 4.41 20.05
C VAL A 35 -16.64 3.80 19.33
N SER A 36 -15.42 4.25 19.65
CA SER A 36 -14.19 3.79 19.00
C SER A 36 -13.28 2.92 19.86
N PHE A 37 -13.43 2.94 21.20
CA PHE A 37 -12.49 2.31 22.12
C PHE A 37 -13.16 1.67 23.34
N TYR A 38 -12.61 0.55 23.79
CA TYR A 38 -12.84 -0.04 25.10
C TYR A 38 -11.75 0.40 26.07
N ASP A 39 -12.14 0.90 27.23
CA ASP A 39 -11.24 1.14 28.35
C ASP A 39 -11.18 -0.11 29.22
N VAL A 40 -9.98 -0.66 29.38
CA VAL A 40 -9.74 -1.91 30.10
C VAL A 40 -8.86 -1.69 31.32
N ARG A 41 -9.16 -2.43 32.40
CA ARG A 41 -8.39 -2.42 33.64
C ARG A 41 -7.09 -3.20 33.45
N VAL A 42 -5.96 -2.49 33.48
CA VAL A 42 -4.61 -3.07 33.55
C VAL A 42 -3.96 -2.60 34.85
N PRO A 43 -3.18 -3.45 35.56
CA PRO A 43 -2.48 -3.04 36.78
C PRO A 43 -1.62 -1.79 36.54
N GLY A 44 -1.96 -0.69 37.22
CA GLY A 44 -1.20 0.56 37.21
C GLY A 44 -1.75 1.69 36.33
N VAL A 45 -2.48 1.43 35.23
CA VAL A 45 -3.14 2.46 34.39
C VAL A 45 -4.27 1.83 33.57
N GLY A 46 -5.41 2.52 33.40
CA GLY A 46 -6.43 2.14 32.39
C GLY A 46 -5.87 2.31 30.98
N ARG A 47 -6.13 1.34 30.09
CA ARG A 47 -5.61 1.37 28.72
C ARG A 47 -6.72 1.18 27.71
N LEU A 48 -6.57 1.83 26.55
CA LEU A 48 -7.56 1.81 25.49
C LEU A 48 -7.28 0.69 24.48
N VAL A 49 -8.32 -0.02 24.07
CA VAL A 49 -8.32 -1.04 23.02
C VAL A 49 -9.29 -0.62 21.94
N ASN A 50 -8.94 -0.74 20.66
CA ASN A 50 -9.87 -0.44 19.57
C ASN A 50 -11.03 -1.44 19.56
N VAL A 51 -12.26 -0.96 19.35
CA VAL A 51 -13.45 -1.84 19.27
C VAL A 51 -13.34 -2.86 18.13
N GLU A 52 -12.71 -2.49 17.00
CA GLU A 52 -12.49 -3.38 15.85
C GLU A 52 -11.49 -4.52 16.11
N ASP A 53 -10.66 -4.37 17.14
CA ASP A 53 -9.53 -5.25 17.46
C ASP A 53 -9.89 -6.28 18.55
N ALA A 54 -11.08 -6.19 19.14
CA ALA A 54 -11.46 -6.98 20.31
C ALA A 54 -12.94 -7.42 20.30
N GLU A 55 -13.24 -8.52 20.99
CA GLU A 55 -14.61 -8.99 21.26
C GLU A 55 -15.03 -8.64 22.69
N LEU A 56 -16.29 -8.20 22.85
CA LEU A 56 -16.90 -7.97 24.16
C LEU A 56 -17.53 -9.26 24.67
N ILE A 57 -17.18 -9.65 25.89
CA ILE A 57 -17.69 -10.83 26.58
C ILE A 57 -18.46 -10.37 27.81
N VAL A 58 -19.74 -10.73 27.90
CA VAL A 58 -20.56 -10.44 29.07
C VAL A 58 -20.68 -11.70 29.90
N THR A 59 -20.36 -11.62 31.19
CA THR A 59 -20.41 -12.77 32.10
C THR A 59 -21.30 -12.51 33.31
N GLU A 60 -21.75 -13.59 33.92
CA GLU A 60 -22.50 -13.62 35.16
C GLU A 60 -21.87 -14.62 36.13
N LYS A 61 -21.65 -14.19 37.39
CA LYS A 61 -21.17 -15.09 38.44
C LYS A 61 -22.31 -15.95 38.96
N ARG A 62 -22.46 -17.15 38.41
CA ARG A 62 -23.41 -18.18 38.84
C ARG A 62 -22.92 -19.59 38.48
N PRO A 63 -23.53 -20.65 39.05
CA PRO A 63 -23.25 -22.01 38.60
C PRO A 63 -23.60 -22.20 37.12
N ALA A 64 -22.77 -22.97 36.41
CA ALA A 64 -22.94 -23.23 34.99
C ALA A 64 -23.75 -24.51 34.79
N LYS A 65 -24.56 -24.54 33.73
CA LYS A 65 -25.31 -25.72 33.29
C LYS A 65 -24.55 -26.42 32.16
N VAL A 66 -24.81 -27.72 31.99
CA VAL A 66 -24.25 -28.50 30.88
C VAL A 66 -24.60 -27.84 29.55
N GLY A 67 -23.59 -27.64 28.69
CA GLY A 67 -23.72 -26.98 27.39
C GLY A 67 -23.41 -25.47 27.39
N GLU A 68 -23.35 -24.81 28.55
CA GLU A 68 -22.98 -23.39 28.64
C GLU A 68 -21.46 -23.18 28.40
N ARG A 69 -21.10 -21.95 28.01
CA ARG A 69 -19.70 -21.52 27.89
C ARG A 69 -19.30 -20.76 29.15
N ILE A 70 -18.12 -21.05 29.67
CA ILE A 70 -17.55 -20.42 30.86
C ILE A 70 -16.25 -19.68 30.50
N LEU A 71 -15.99 -18.58 31.19
CA LEU A 71 -14.74 -17.82 31.16
C LEU A 71 -13.99 -18.10 32.46
N ILE A 72 -12.71 -18.49 32.36
CA ILE A 72 -11.83 -18.63 33.52
C ILE A 72 -11.36 -17.24 33.93
N VAL A 73 -11.67 -16.83 35.16
CA VAL A 73 -11.38 -15.48 35.68
C VAL A 73 -10.26 -15.51 36.71
N ASP A 74 -10.14 -16.59 37.47
CA ASP A 74 -9.13 -16.72 38.53
C ASP A 74 -8.63 -18.16 38.63
N ASP A 75 -7.44 -18.43 38.13
CA ASP A 75 -6.71 -19.67 38.33
C ASP A 75 -5.92 -19.61 39.64
N GLU A 76 -6.50 -20.18 40.70
CA GLU A 76 -5.86 -20.24 42.01
C GLU A 76 -4.68 -21.23 42.06
N LEU A 77 -4.58 -22.16 41.10
CA LEU A 77 -3.62 -23.28 41.13
C LEU A 77 -2.49 -23.13 40.10
N GLY A 78 -2.58 -22.17 39.17
CA GLY A 78 -1.58 -21.92 38.13
C GLY A 78 -1.53 -23.02 37.05
N THR A 79 -2.61 -23.79 36.92
CA THR A 79 -2.74 -24.93 36.00
C THR A 79 -3.30 -24.56 34.63
N TYR A 80 -3.90 -23.38 34.48
CA TYR A 80 -4.60 -22.90 33.29
C TYR A 80 -4.34 -21.41 33.06
N ASN A 81 -4.76 -20.88 31.89
CA ASN A 81 -4.58 -19.45 31.61
C ASN A 81 -5.89 -18.69 31.87
N ASN A 82 -5.82 -17.66 32.72
CA ASN A 82 -6.91 -16.70 32.89
C ASN A 82 -7.32 -16.12 31.53
N GLY A 83 -8.63 -16.05 31.28
CA GLY A 83 -9.20 -15.63 30.00
C GLY A 83 -9.51 -16.75 29.01
N GLN A 84 -9.22 -18.01 29.34
CA GLN A 84 -9.63 -19.15 28.50
C GLN A 84 -11.14 -19.41 28.60
N ILE A 85 -11.72 -19.85 27.48
CA ILE A 85 -13.15 -20.15 27.36
C ILE A 85 -13.31 -21.65 27.13
N HIS A 86 -14.14 -22.30 27.95
CA HIS A 86 -14.44 -23.72 27.84
C HIS A 86 -15.94 -23.98 27.77
N LYS A 87 -16.32 -25.12 27.17
CA LYS A 87 -17.71 -25.59 27.18
C LYS A 87 -17.92 -26.61 28.29
N VAL A 88 -19.00 -26.44 29.05
CA VAL A 88 -19.35 -27.37 30.15
C VAL A 88 -19.85 -28.68 29.57
N HIS A 89 -19.14 -29.77 29.85
CA HIS A 89 -19.49 -31.12 29.40
C HIS A 89 -20.31 -31.88 30.45
N LYS A 90 -20.00 -31.71 31.74
CA LYS A 90 -20.71 -32.38 32.83
C LYS A 90 -20.66 -31.53 34.10
N CYS A 91 -21.77 -31.44 34.82
CA CYS A 91 -21.79 -30.88 36.18
C CYS A 91 -21.69 -32.03 37.19
N VAL A 92 -20.75 -31.95 38.14
CA VAL A 92 -20.53 -32.96 39.18
C VAL A 92 -20.59 -32.25 40.53
N SER A 93 -21.54 -32.64 41.38
CA SER A 93 -21.54 -32.23 42.78
C SER A 93 -20.64 -33.18 43.58
N ALA A 94 -19.58 -32.67 44.20
CA ALA A 94 -18.81 -33.45 45.17
C ALA A 94 -19.53 -33.42 46.52
N SER A 95 -19.79 -34.60 47.10
CA SER A 95 -20.60 -34.73 48.32
C SER A 95 -19.90 -34.27 49.60
N SER A 96 -18.64 -33.83 49.54
CA SER A 96 -17.85 -33.49 50.73
C SER A 96 -17.87 -32.01 51.10
N ASP A 97 -18.04 -31.09 50.15
CA ASP A 97 -17.70 -29.67 50.38
C ASP A 97 -18.78 -28.66 49.95
N ASN A 98 -20.00 -29.11 49.59
CA ASN A 98 -21.10 -28.26 49.10
C ASN A 98 -20.74 -27.35 47.90
N ASN A 99 -19.57 -27.56 47.27
CA ASN A 99 -19.17 -26.86 46.07
C ASN A 99 -19.55 -27.67 44.83
N GLU A 100 -20.26 -27.01 43.91
CA GLU A 100 -20.55 -27.57 42.59
C GLU A 100 -19.29 -27.50 41.73
N HIS A 101 -18.92 -28.61 41.10
CA HIS A 101 -17.82 -28.67 40.14
C HIS A 101 -18.36 -28.84 38.74
N ILE A 102 -17.63 -28.30 37.76
CA ILE A 102 -17.91 -28.54 36.36
C ILE A 102 -16.71 -29.21 35.69
N VAL A 103 -17.01 -30.16 34.82
CA VAL A 103 -16.05 -30.81 33.93
C VAL A 103 -16.23 -30.23 32.54
N THR A 104 -15.16 -29.71 31.95
CA THR A 104 -15.19 -29.14 30.60
C THR A 104 -14.86 -30.18 29.54
N ASP A 105 -15.07 -29.79 28.28
CA ASP A 105 -14.65 -30.51 27.08
C ASP A 105 -13.18 -30.96 27.09
N ALA A 106 -12.29 -30.18 27.70
CA ALA A 106 -10.88 -30.49 27.84
C ALA A 106 -10.57 -31.43 29.02
N GLY A 107 -11.58 -31.91 29.76
CA GLY A 107 -11.44 -32.84 30.88
C GLY A 107 -10.96 -32.20 32.19
N PHE A 108 -10.92 -30.86 32.27
CA PHE A 108 -10.56 -30.13 33.47
C PHE A 108 -11.76 -29.95 34.40
N VAL A 109 -11.48 -29.93 35.71
CA VAL A 109 -12.48 -29.69 36.76
C VAL A 109 -12.29 -28.29 37.30
N PHE A 110 -13.32 -27.44 37.22
CA PHE A 110 -13.29 -26.07 37.72
C PHE A 110 -14.25 -25.88 38.89
N TRP A 111 -13.84 -25.03 39.82
CA TRP A 111 -14.63 -24.60 40.96
C TRP A 111 -15.50 -23.41 40.57
N THR A 112 -16.68 -23.27 41.19
CA THR A 112 -17.56 -22.11 40.97
C THR A 112 -16.88 -20.76 41.26
N SER A 113 -15.79 -20.74 42.06
CA SER A 113 -14.96 -19.57 42.32
C SER A 113 -14.06 -19.19 41.13
N GLU A 114 -13.59 -20.14 40.33
CA GLU A 114 -12.57 -19.92 39.29
C GLU A 114 -13.15 -19.43 37.95
N TYR A 115 -14.45 -19.65 37.71
CA TYR A 115 -15.09 -19.31 36.44
C TYR A 115 -16.31 -18.38 36.57
N GLU A 116 -16.63 -17.69 35.49
CA GLU A 116 -17.88 -16.95 35.29
C GLU A 116 -18.60 -17.47 34.03
N VAL A 117 -19.93 -17.52 34.04
CA VAL A 117 -20.71 -18.02 32.89
C VAL A 117 -20.83 -16.92 31.85
N ILE A 118 -20.53 -17.22 30.59
CA ILE A 118 -20.68 -16.27 29.48
C ILE A 118 -22.15 -16.21 29.10
N VAL A 119 -22.73 -15.02 29.19
CA VAL A 119 -24.14 -14.72 28.86
C VAL A 119 -24.22 -13.86 27.58
N ASN A 120 -23.22 -13.94 26.70
CA ASN A 120 -23.11 -13.14 25.48
C ASN A 120 -24.47 -12.96 24.80
N ASN A 121 -25.02 -11.75 24.92
CA ASN A 121 -26.35 -11.40 24.41
C ASN A 121 -26.30 -10.86 22.97
N GLU A 122 -25.16 -10.94 22.28
CA GLU A 122 -25.00 -10.47 20.90
C GLU A 122 -24.19 -11.46 20.06
N VAL A 123 -24.64 -12.70 20.03
CA VAL A 123 -24.80 -13.37 18.74
C VAL A 123 -26.19 -13.98 18.80
N LYS A 124 -27.21 -13.18 18.46
CA LYS A 124 -28.34 -13.76 17.76
C LYS A 124 -27.73 -14.34 16.49
N ASN A 125 -27.39 -15.62 16.52
CA ASN A 125 -27.52 -16.41 15.33
C ASN A 125 -29.01 -16.27 15.01
N GLU A 126 -29.32 -15.39 14.07
CA GLU A 126 -30.59 -15.41 13.35
C GLU A 126 -30.63 -16.79 12.67
N GLU A 127 -31.00 -17.81 13.44
CA GLU A 127 -31.94 -18.78 12.92
C GLU A 127 -33.27 -18.04 12.83
N ASP A 128 -33.83 -18.09 11.63
CA ASP A 128 -35.06 -17.44 11.19
C ASP A 128 -36.26 -17.81 12.08
N ASP A 129 -36.40 -17.17 13.23
CA ASP A 129 -37.71 -16.97 13.84
C ASP A 129 -38.29 -15.71 13.21
N GLU A 130 -39.02 -15.89 12.11
CA GLU A 130 -39.97 -14.90 11.59
C GLU A 130 -40.90 -14.50 12.74
N VAL A 131 -40.57 -13.42 13.44
CA VAL A 131 -41.48 -12.80 14.41
C VAL A 131 -42.57 -12.13 13.59
N GLU A 132 -43.61 -12.88 13.29
CA GLU A 132 -44.83 -12.38 12.64
C GLU A 132 -45.49 -11.37 13.59
N ILE A 133 -45.39 -10.08 13.25
CA ILE A 133 -46.01 -9.00 14.02
C ILE A 133 -47.49 -8.96 13.63
N ASP A 134 -48.36 -9.49 14.49
CA ASP A 134 -49.81 -9.42 14.30
C ASP A 134 -50.33 -8.01 14.65
N LEU A 135 -50.46 -7.17 13.61
CA LEU A 135 -50.93 -5.79 13.72
C LEU A 135 -52.39 -5.69 14.20
N ASP A 136 -53.20 -6.73 14.02
CA ASP A 136 -54.62 -6.74 14.40
C ASP A 136 -54.83 -7.03 15.89
N ALA A 137 -53.83 -7.65 16.55
CA ALA A 137 -53.84 -7.95 17.98
C ALA A 137 -53.26 -6.83 18.86
N MET A 138 -52.58 -5.83 18.27
CA MET A 138 -51.91 -4.74 18.98
C MET A 138 -52.85 -3.60 19.39
N GLY A 139 -52.55 -2.97 20.52
CA GLY A 139 -53.23 -1.74 20.95
C GLY A 139 -52.85 -0.53 20.08
N TYR A 140 -53.69 0.51 20.07
CA TYR A 140 -53.48 1.72 19.26
C TYR A 140 -52.15 2.44 19.55
N ASP A 141 -51.77 2.54 20.83
CA ASP A 141 -50.51 3.19 21.24
C ASP A 141 -49.28 2.36 20.84
N GLU A 142 -49.40 1.03 20.88
CA GLU A 142 -48.35 0.07 20.52
C GLU A 142 -48.07 0.13 19.00
N LEU A 143 -49.12 0.30 18.19
CA LEU A 143 -49.00 0.51 16.75
C LEU A 143 -48.27 1.83 16.41
N ILE A 144 -48.51 2.90 17.16
CA ILE A 144 -47.83 4.18 16.97
C ILE A 144 -46.34 4.07 17.31
N GLU A 145 -45.99 3.45 18.44
CA GLU A 145 -44.58 3.27 18.83
C GLU A 145 -43.80 2.44 17.81
N HIS A 146 -44.39 1.35 17.30
CA HIS A 146 -43.80 0.56 16.23
C HIS A 146 -43.65 1.36 14.93
N GLY A 147 -44.66 2.15 14.55
CA GLY A 147 -44.60 3.03 13.39
C GLY A 147 -43.48 4.07 13.48
N GLU A 148 -43.32 4.71 14.64
CA GLU A 148 -42.25 5.67 14.89
C GLU A 148 -40.86 5.02 14.90
N ALA A 149 -40.74 3.80 15.42
CA ALA A 149 -39.50 3.04 15.40
C ALA A 149 -39.08 2.66 13.97
N VAL A 150 -40.05 2.22 13.15
CA VAL A 150 -39.82 1.90 11.73
C VAL A 150 -39.38 3.14 10.96
N MET A 151 -40.08 4.27 11.13
CA MET A 151 -39.72 5.52 10.46
C MET A 151 -38.33 6.03 10.87
N ARG A 152 -37.98 5.94 12.16
CA ARG A 152 -36.63 6.28 12.65
C ARG A 152 -35.56 5.38 12.04
N ALA A 153 -35.81 4.08 11.95
CA ALA A 153 -34.87 3.13 11.34
C ALA A 153 -34.66 3.40 9.84
N ILE A 154 -35.74 3.68 9.10
CA ILE A 154 -35.68 4.06 7.68
C ILE A 154 -34.88 5.34 7.50
N SER A 155 -35.13 6.37 8.31
CA SER A 155 -34.35 7.62 8.26
C SER A 155 -32.88 7.39 8.58
N LEU A 156 -32.55 6.59 9.60
CA LEU A 156 -31.14 6.31 9.94
C LEU A 156 -30.40 5.60 8.80
N ARG A 157 -31.07 4.62 8.17
CA ARG A 157 -30.52 3.87 7.03
C ARG A 157 -30.33 4.77 5.81
N SER A 158 -31.31 5.60 5.47
CA SER A 158 -31.19 6.51 4.33
C SER A 158 -30.10 7.57 4.52
N TYR A 159 -29.93 8.08 5.75
CA TYR A 159 -28.78 8.95 6.08
C TYR A 159 -27.44 8.21 5.99
N GLY A 160 -27.36 6.97 6.47
CA GLY A 160 -26.16 6.14 6.40
C GLY A 160 -25.76 5.78 4.96
N GLU A 161 -26.75 5.45 4.11
CA GLU A 161 -26.55 5.17 2.69
C GLU A 161 -26.13 6.43 1.93
N GLY A 162 -26.76 7.57 2.21
CA GLY A 162 -26.36 8.86 1.63
C GLY A 162 -24.93 9.26 2.01
N TYR A 163 -24.51 9.02 3.25
CA TYR A 163 -23.14 9.27 3.69
C TYR A 163 -22.11 8.36 3.01
N LYS A 164 -22.43 7.06 2.86
CA LYS A 164 -21.58 6.10 2.12
C LYS A 164 -21.47 6.49 0.65
N GLN A 165 -22.57 6.89 0.03
CA GLN A 165 -22.59 7.33 -1.36
C GLN A 165 -21.76 8.61 -1.55
N GLY A 166 -21.95 9.62 -0.70
CA GLY A 166 -21.18 10.87 -0.76
C GLY A 166 -19.68 10.66 -0.52
N LYS A 167 -19.29 9.74 0.36
CA LYS A 167 -17.89 9.38 0.58
C LYS A 167 -17.29 8.68 -0.65
N PHE A 168 -18.04 7.77 -1.28
CA PHE A 168 -17.61 7.10 -2.49
C PHE A 168 -17.46 8.07 -3.67
N ASP A 169 -18.41 8.99 -3.84
CA ASP A 169 -18.36 10.00 -4.90
C ASP A 169 -17.18 10.96 -4.71
N ALA A 170 -16.88 11.37 -3.47
CA ALA A 170 -15.71 12.19 -3.14
C ALA A 170 -14.37 11.45 -3.36
N ASP A 171 -14.30 10.17 -2.96
CA ASP A 171 -13.11 9.33 -3.21
C ASP A 171 -12.90 9.11 -4.71
N MET A 172 -13.98 8.95 -5.48
CA MET A 172 -13.91 8.81 -6.93
C MET A 172 -13.48 10.12 -7.59
N GLU A 173 -14.04 11.26 -7.20
CA GLU A 173 -13.66 12.59 -7.72
C GLU A 173 -12.18 12.90 -7.42
N ALA A 174 -11.69 12.57 -6.23
CA ALA A 174 -10.27 12.67 -5.88
C ALA A 174 -9.37 11.75 -6.73
N THR A 175 -9.86 10.56 -7.08
CA THR A 175 -9.14 9.61 -7.93
C THR A 175 -9.08 10.07 -9.39
N TYR A 176 -10.18 10.63 -9.93
CA TYR A 176 -10.24 11.18 -11.28
C TYR A 176 -9.47 12.50 -11.44
N MET A 177 -9.31 13.28 -10.35
CA MET A 177 -8.49 14.49 -10.32
C MET A 177 -6.98 14.23 -10.21
N ARG A 178 -6.56 12.96 -10.06
CA ARG A 178 -5.14 12.59 -10.13
C ARG A 178 -4.67 12.84 -11.56
N LYS A 179 -3.78 13.83 -11.75
CA LYS A 179 -3.12 14.09 -13.04
C LYS A 179 -2.66 12.76 -13.64
N PRO A 180 -2.97 12.48 -14.93
CA PRO A 180 -2.47 11.27 -15.57
C PRO A 180 -0.97 11.22 -15.37
N GLU A 181 -0.47 10.12 -14.82
CA GLU A 181 0.96 9.93 -14.62
C GLU A 181 1.60 10.00 -16.00
N LYS A 182 2.39 11.06 -16.24
CA LYS A 182 3.11 11.25 -17.50
C LYS A 182 3.80 9.95 -17.87
N THR A 183 3.58 9.51 -19.11
CA THR A 183 4.19 8.28 -19.60
C THR A 183 5.71 8.36 -19.43
N ALA A 184 6.38 7.21 -19.27
CA ALA A 184 7.84 7.18 -19.10
C ALA A 184 8.57 7.94 -20.23
N GLN A 185 7.97 7.93 -21.41
CA GLN A 185 8.48 8.61 -22.58
C GLN A 185 8.28 10.11 -22.58
N GLU A 186 7.10 10.61 -22.20
CA GLU A 186 6.88 12.06 -22.05
C GLU A 186 7.84 12.65 -21.02
N ARG A 187 8.09 11.93 -19.91
CA ARG A 187 9.09 12.34 -18.92
C ARG A 187 10.49 12.37 -19.50
N ARG A 188 10.87 11.40 -20.34
CA ARG A 188 12.18 11.40 -21.00
C ARG A 188 12.32 12.55 -21.99
N ASP A 189 11.30 12.80 -22.82
CA ASP A 189 11.29 13.88 -23.79
C ASP A 189 11.40 15.26 -23.07
N GLU A 190 10.72 15.45 -21.93
CA GLU A 190 10.87 16.64 -21.09
C GLU A 190 12.29 16.82 -20.54
N ILE A 191 12.91 15.74 -20.04
CA ILE A 191 14.29 15.76 -19.52
C ILE A 191 15.30 16.12 -20.63
N VAL A 192 15.10 15.60 -21.85
CA VAL A 192 15.95 15.93 -23.00
C VAL A 192 15.84 17.41 -23.36
N GLU A 193 14.63 17.97 -23.40
CA GLU A 193 14.42 19.40 -23.66
C GLU A 193 15.00 20.28 -22.55
N GLN A 194 14.86 19.87 -21.29
CA GLN A 194 15.49 20.54 -20.15
C GLN A 194 17.02 20.53 -20.28
N ALA A 195 17.62 19.40 -20.69
CA ALA A 195 19.06 19.29 -20.93
C ALA A 195 19.53 20.22 -22.07
N LYS A 196 18.80 20.31 -23.18
CA LYS A 196 19.10 21.26 -24.27
C LYS A 196 19.05 22.72 -23.78
N ALA A 197 18.00 23.07 -23.04
CA ALA A 197 17.84 24.41 -22.49
C ALA A 197 18.96 24.75 -21.51
N ASP A 198 19.32 23.83 -20.63
CA ASP A 198 20.36 24.01 -19.62
C ASP A 198 21.76 24.16 -20.26
N VAL A 199 22.10 23.33 -21.25
CA VAL A 199 23.34 23.51 -22.04
C VAL A 199 23.39 24.90 -22.65
N SER A 200 22.32 25.34 -23.32
CA SER A 200 22.27 26.67 -23.93
C SER A 200 22.40 27.79 -22.89
N GLY A 201 21.82 27.62 -21.71
CA GLY A 201 21.86 28.58 -20.61
C GLY A 201 23.23 28.65 -19.94
N LEU A 202 23.90 27.51 -19.76
CA LEU A 202 25.25 27.43 -19.21
C LEU A 202 26.28 28.03 -20.17
N LEU A 203 26.18 27.73 -21.47
CA LEU A 203 27.04 28.33 -22.49
C LEU A 203 26.91 29.86 -22.56
N LYS A 204 25.69 30.40 -22.41
CA LYS A 204 25.46 31.85 -22.37
C LYS A 204 26.02 32.52 -21.11
N ARG A 205 25.98 31.81 -19.97
CA ARG A 205 26.49 32.32 -18.68
C ARG A 205 28.02 32.31 -18.62
N ASP A 206 28.67 31.35 -19.25
CA ASP A 206 30.13 31.22 -19.21
C ASP A 206 30.83 32.12 -20.27
N ILE A 207 30.70 33.43 -20.08
CA ILE A 207 31.28 34.45 -20.96
C ILE A 207 32.81 34.39 -20.91
N GLY A 208 33.47 34.33 -22.06
CA GLY A 208 34.94 34.32 -22.18
C GLY A 208 35.57 32.92 -22.28
N HIS A 209 34.76 31.86 -22.39
CA HIS A 209 35.22 30.50 -22.64
C HIS A 209 34.57 29.91 -23.88
N ASP A 210 35.35 29.12 -24.62
CA ASP A 210 34.88 28.38 -25.78
C ASP A 210 34.72 26.91 -25.38
N HIS A 211 33.63 26.29 -25.81
CA HIS A 211 33.27 24.93 -25.46
C HIS A 211 33.30 24.05 -26.70
N GLU A 212 34.10 22.99 -26.67
CA GLU A 212 34.17 22.00 -27.75
C GLU A 212 33.63 20.66 -27.23
N PHE A 213 32.57 20.17 -27.88
CA PHE A 213 31.93 18.91 -27.57
C PHE A 213 32.47 17.82 -28.48
N ILE A 214 33.00 16.75 -27.87
CA ILE A 214 33.49 15.56 -28.56
C ILE A 214 32.58 14.40 -28.16
N VAL A 215 31.74 13.97 -29.10
CA VAL A 215 30.80 12.88 -28.91
C VAL A 215 31.40 11.60 -29.51
N ASN A 216 31.48 10.55 -28.69
CA ASN A 216 31.85 9.22 -29.13
C ASN A 216 30.67 8.28 -28.90
N THR A 217 29.87 8.05 -29.95
CA THR A 217 28.66 7.21 -29.93
C THR A 217 29.00 5.75 -29.67
N GLU A 218 30.07 5.21 -30.27
CA GLU A 218 30.52 3.82 -30.06
C GLU A 218 30.85 3.53 -28.59
N LYS A 219 31.48 4.50 -27.91
CA LYS A 219 31.85 4.39 -26.49
C LYS A 219 30.80 4.97 -25.54
N ARG A 220 29.66 5.46 -26.07
CA ARG A 220 28.60 6.15 -25.31
C ARG A 220 29.15 7.22 -24.36
N THR A 221 30.13 7.97 -24.84
CA THR A 221 30.90 8.93 -24.04
C THR A 221 30.84 10.31 -24.69
N VAL A 222 30.52 11.33 -23.90
CA VAL A 222 30.57 12.74 -24.29
C VAL A 222 31.66 13.43 -23.48
N VAL A 223 32.56 14.13 -24.17
CA VAL A 223 33.63 14.91 -23.55
C VAL A 223 33.45 16.37 -23.92
N VAL A 224 33.46 17.24 -22.91
CA VAL A 224 33.45 18.69 -23.08
C VAL A 224 34.85 19.22 -22.77
N LEU A 225 35.42 19.96 -23.71
CA LEU A 225 36.65 20.72 -23.52
C LEU A 225 36.30 22.20 -23.37
N ARG A 226 36.56 22.74 -22.18
CA ARG A 226 36.40 24.16 -21.89
C ARG A 226 37.73 24.86 -22.11
N LYS A 227 37.81 25.72 -23.12
CA LYS A 227 39.00 26.48 -23.51
C LYS A 227 38.83 27.95 -23.13
N LEU A 228 39.94 28.62 -22.84
CA LEU A 228 39.93 30.07 -22.65
C LEU A 228 39.77 30.74 -24.01
N ARG A 229 38.84 31.70 -24.14
CA ARG A 229 38.56 32.36 -25.42
C ARG A 229 39.82 33.01 -25.99
N GLY A 230 40.14 32.70 -27.25
CA GLY A 230 41.34 33.20 -27.94
C GLY A 230 42.63 32.43 -27.64
N CYS A 231 42.57 31.33 -26.88
CA CYS A 231 43.70 30.44 -26.61
C CYS A 231 43.33 28.97 -26.89
N THR A 232 44.29 28.17 -27.33
CA THR A 232 44.11 26.71 -27.52
C THR A 232 44.24 25.90 -26.22
N ASN A 233 44.54 26.57 -25.11
CA ASN A 233 44.73 25.92 -23.81
C ASN A 233 43.38 25.45 -23.22
N ILE A 234 43.33 24.17 -22.87
CA ILE A 234 42.19 23.53 -22.21
C ILE A 234 42.27 23.86 -20.72
N VAL A 235 41.26 24.57 -20.21
CA VAL A 235 41.17 24.99 -18.81
C VAL A 235 40.60 23.87 -17.95
N ARG A 236 39.52 23.24 -18.43
CA ARG A 236 38.88 22.10 -17.76
C ARG A 236 38.28 21.16 -18.79
N ARG A 237 38.12 19.91 -18.39
CA ARG A 237 37.37 18.92 -19.17
C ARG A 237 36.29 18.28 -18.31
N GLY A 238 35.15 18.02 -18.92
CA GLY A 238 34.08 17.21 -18.34
C GLY A 238 33.88 15.95 -19.16
N ILE A 239 33.59 14.84 -18.50
CA ILE A 239 33.37 13.55 -19.15
C ILE A 239 32.06 12.99 -18.64
N ALA A 240 31.15 12.66 -19.54
CA ALA A 240 29.94 11.89 -19.28
C ALA A 240 30.03 10.55 -20.01
N LYS A 241 29.69 9.47 -19.34
CA LYS A 241 29.70 8.12 -19.91
C LYS A 241 28.45 7.40 -19.43
N ALA A 242 27.65 6.92 -20.38
CA ALA A 242 26.46 6.11 -20.06
C ALA A 242 26.87 4.70 -19.63
N ALA A 243 26.07 4.08 -18.76
CA ALA A 243 26.26 2.69 -18.40
C ALA A 243 25.99 1.78 -19.62
N PRO A 244 26.59 0.57 -19.69
CA PRO A 244 26.28 -0.40 -20.75
C PRO A 244 24.80 -0.77 -20.82
N ASP A 245 24.12 -0.69 -19.68
CA ASP A 245 22.70 -1.02 -19.57
C ASP A 245 21.74 0.15 -19.77
N ASP A 246 22.28 1.36 -19.83
CA ASP A 246 21.53 2.60 -19.98
C ASP A 246 21.50 3.08 -21.44
N CYS A 247 20.47 3.86 -21.77
CA CYS A 247 20.24 4.40 -23.11
C CYS A 247 21.02 5.72 -23.29
N PHE A 248 21.95 5.74 -24.24
CA PHE A 248 22.78 6.90 -24.52
C PHE A 248 21.98 7.99 -25.23
N ASN A 249 21.97 9.18 -24.63
CA ASN A 249 21.46 10.40 -25.26
C ASN A 249 22.57 11.46 -25.30
N VAL A 250 22.85 12.01 -26.49
CA VAL A 250 23.86 13.06 -26.67
C VAL A 250 23.57 14.28 -25.81
N HIS A 251 22.34 14.80 -25.79
CA HIS A 251 22.02 16.05 -25.08
C HIS A 251 22.12 15.92 -23.56
N ILE A 252 21.67 14.79 -23.01
CA ILE A 252 21.83 14.49 -21.58
C ILE A 252 23.33 14.34 -21.26
N GLY A 253 24.07 13.65 -22.12
CA GLY A 253 25.53 13.51 -22.00
C GLY A 253 26.27 14.84 -22.04
N GLU A 254 25.88 15.75 -22.93
CA GLU A 254 26.43 17.11 -23.06
C GLU A 254 26.15 17.93 -21.80
N ALA A 255 24.92 17.89 -21.27
CA ALA A 255 24.57 18.59 -20.03
C ALA A 255 25.41 18.10 -18.84
N ILE A 256 25.48 16.78 -18.63
CA ILE A 256 26.27 16.18 -17.54
C ILE A 256 27.77 16.52 -17.70
N ALA A 257 28.30 16.42 -18.92
CA ALA A 257 29.69 16.73 -19.20
C ALA A 257 29.98 18.22 -18.96
N LEU A 258 29.06 19.12 -19.33
CA LEU A 258 29.20 20.55 -19.11
C LEU A 258 29.14 20.92 -17.62
N HIS A 259 28.20 20.35 -16.85
CA HIS A 259 28.15 20.51 -15.38
C HIS A 259 29.47 20.09 -14.74
N ARG A 260 30.01 18.92 -15.12
CA ARG A 260 31.32 18.45 -14.63
C ARG A 260 32.48 19.35 -15.05
N ALA A 261 32.44 19.91 -16.27
CA ALA A 261 33.44 20.86 -16.76
C ALA A 261 33.39 22.22 -16.03
N LEU A 262 32.21 22.64 -15.59
CA LEU A 262 32.03 23.85 -14.79
C LEU A 262 32.27 23.61 -13.29
N GLY A 263 32.24 22.35 -12.85
CA GLY A 263 32.35 21.97 -11.44
C GLY A 263 31.06 22.19 -10.67
N LEU A 264 29.92 22.12 -11.36
CA LEU A 264 28.58 22.18 -10.79
C LEU A 264 28.09 20.77 -10.45
N GLU A 265 27.17 20.69 -9.50
CA GLU A 265 26.49 19.44 -9.15
C GLU A 265 25.55 19.02 -10.29
N VAL A 266 25.58 17.74 -10.64
CA VAL A 266 24.78 17.20 -11.74
C VAL A 266 23.39 16.87 -11.22
N PRO A 267 22.30 17.38 -11.83
CA PRO A 267 20.94 17.03 -11.42
C PRO A 267 20.67 15.52 -11.48
N ASP A 268 20.04 14.98 -10.44
CA ASP A 268 19.66 13.56 -10.36
C ASP A 268 18.71 13.12 -11.47
N GLU A 269 17.91 14.05 -12.02
CA GLU A 269 17.00 13.84 -13.15
C GLU A 269 17.74 13.40 -14.41
N TYR A 270 18.99 13.85 -14.61
CA TYR A 270 19.83 13.47 -15.74
C TYR A 270 20.56 12.15 -15.49
N LEU A 271 20.81 11.80 -14.22
CA LEU A 271 21.45 10.55 -13.84
C LEU A 271 20.49 9.36 -13.84
N ASN A 272 19.21 9.59 -13.53
CA ASN A 272 18.18 8.57 -13.41
C ASN A 272 17.06 8.78 -14.44
N ALA A 273 17.40 9.16 -15.67
CA ALA A 273 16.42 9.35 -16.72
C ALA A 273 15.71 8.03 -17.06
N PRO A 274 14.38 8.01 -17.23
CA PRO A 274 13.65 6.79 -17.58
C PRO A 274 14.07 6.28 -18.97
N GLN A 275 14.04 4.96 -19.18
CA GLN A 275 14.37 4.35 -20.47
C GLN A 275 13.29 4.67 -21.53
N PRO A 276 13.67 4.90 -22.80
CA PRO A 276 12.70 5.16 -23.85
C PRO A 276 11.90 3.89 -24.19
N THR A 277 10.59 4.05 -24.34
CA THR A 277 9.66 2.93 -24.59
C THR A 277 9.27 2.79 -26.06
N GLU A 278 9.19 3.88 -26.82
CA GLU A 278 8.92 3.84 -28.26
C GLU A 278 10.19 4.08 -29.07
N VAL A 279 10.31 3.30 -30.15
CA VAL A 279 11.36 3.46 -31.16
C VAL A 279 10.92 4.50 -32.18
N ARG A 280 11.79 5.48 -32.47
CA ARG A 280 11.58 6.49 -33.50
C ARG A 280 12.69 6.40 -34.55
N VAL A 281 12.46 7.05 -35.70
CA VAL A 281 13.45 7.12 -36.79
C VAL A 281 14.71 7.84 -36.29
N GLY A 282 15.88 7.26 -36.57
CA GLY A 282 17.17 7.77 -36.11
C GLY A 282 17.75 7.03 -34.91
N ASP A 283 16.93 6.31 -34.15
CA ASP A 283 17.37 5.55 -32.97
C ASP A 283 18.28 4.37 -33.37
N VAL A 284 19.22 3.99 -32.50
CA VAL A 284 20.00 2.75 -32.65
C VAL A 284 19.47 1.71 -31.69
N VAL A 285 19.02 0.59 -32.25
CA VAL A 285 18.35 -0.47 -31.53
C VAL A 285 19.14 -1.77 -31.53
N GLU A 286 18.99 -2.53 -30.45
CA GLU A 286 19.50 -3.88 -30.31
C GLU A 286 18.43 -4.87 -30.76
N CYS A 287 18.66 -5.56 -31.88
CA CYS A 287 17.72 -6.50 -32.48
C CYS A 287 18.35 -7.89 -32.65
N GLY A 288 17.59 -8.95 -32.36
CA GLY A 288 17.99 -10.33 -32.66
C GLY A 288 17.71 -11.36 -31.56
N SER A 289 18.12 -12.59 -31.83
CA SER A 289 18.00 -13.72 -30.90
C SER A 289 19.17 -13.74 -29.90
N LEU A 290 19.04 -14.45 -28.78
CA LEU A 290 20.09 -14.60 -27.73
C LEU A 290 21.50 -14.93 -28.26
N LYS A 291 21.60 -15.54 -29.44
CA LYS A 291 22.87 -15.96 -30.06
C LYS A 291 23.37 -15.02 -31.17
N ASP A 292 22.52 -14.16 -31.72
CA ASP A 292 22.84 -13.24 -32.83
C ASP A 292 22.25 -11.86 -32.52
N VAL A 293 22.95 -11.13 -31.66
CA VAL A 293 22.62 -9.75 -31.31
C VAL A 293 23.23 -8.81 -32.34
N ARG A 294 22.43 -7.91 -32.91
CA ARG A 294 22.88 -6.92 -33.90
C ARG A 294 22.43 -5.52 -33.48
N HIS A 295 23.28 -4.54 -33.79
CA HIS A 295 22.98 -3.13 -33.63
C HIS A 295 22.53 -2.57 -34.97
N VAL A 296 21.35 -1.98 -35.00
CA VAL A 296 20.74 -1.51 -36.25
C VAL A 296 20.26 -0.09 -36.07
N LYS A 297 20.54 0.79 -37.04
CA LYS A 297 19.99 2.15 -37.08
C LYS A 297 18.59 2.12 -37.69
N VAL A 298 17.62 2.72 -37.01
CA VAL A 298 16.23 2.79 -37.46
C VAL A 298 16.07 3.91 -38.48
N VAL A 299 15.42 3.59 -39.58
CA VAL A 299 15.24 4.47 -40.73
C VAL A 299 13.75 4.54 -41.10
N ALA A 300 13.32 5.64 -41.73
CA ALA A 300 11.97 5.77 -42.26
C ALA A 300 11.64 4.69 -43.30
N ASP A 301 10.35 4.34 -43.40
CA ASP A 301 9.87 3.38 -44.39
C ASP A 301 10.06 3.96 -45.80
N GLY A 302 10.77 3.22 -46.67
CA GLY A 302 11.03 3.61 -48.05
C GLY A 302 12.43 4.20 -48.34
N GLU A 303 13.26 4.43 -47.33
CA GLU A 303 14.67 4.76 -47.57
C GLU A 303 15.44 3.56 -48.12
N TYR A 304 16.44 3.83 -48.97
CA TYR A 304 17.32 2.81 -49.53
C TYR A 304 18.20 2.21 -48.42
N ILE A 305 17.75 1.07 -47.90
CA ILE A 305 18.55 0.16 -47.09
C ILE A 305 19.44 -0.58 -48.09
N GLY A 306 20.69 -0.14 -48.25
CA GLY A 306 21.67 -0.84 -49.08
C GLY A 306 21.88 -2.29 -48.63
N THR A 307 22.82 -3.01 -49.25
CA THR A 307 23.16 -4.40 -48.88
C THR A 307 23.77 -4.57 -47.48
N GLY A 308 23.91 -3.49 -46.70
CA GLY A 308 24.40 -3.50 -45.32
C GLY A 308 23.31 -3.88 -44.32
N LEU A 309 23.65 -4.74 -43.37
CA LEU A 309 22.76 -5.20 -42.27
C LEU A 309 22.59 -4.16 -41.15
N ASP A 310 23.09 -2.95 -41.35
CA ASP A 310 23.28 -1.93 -40.31
C ASP A 310 22.08 -0.95 -40.22
N LYS A 311 21.09 -1.09 -41.10
CA LYS A 311 19.87 -0.25 -41.16
C LYS A 311 18.60 -1.11 -41.23
N ALA A 312 17.56 -0.69 -40.53
CA ALA A 312 16.23 -1.30 -40.62
C ALA A 312 15.14 -0.22 -40.69
N ALA A 313 14.14 -0.49 -41.52
CA ALA A 313 12.93 0.32 -41.58
C ALA A 313 12.15 0.21 -40.27
N ILE A 314 11.46 1.28 -39.86
CA ILE A 314 10.67 1.32 -38.63
C ILE A 314 9.56 0.25 -38.61
N SER A 315 8.94 -0.04 -39.76
CA SER A 315 7.95 -1.10 -39.92
C SER A 315 8.53 -2.52 -40.00
N SER A 316 9.87 -2.65 -40.02
CA SER A 316 10.54 -3.95 -40.15
C SER A 316 10.23 -4.85 -38.96
N ILE A 317 10.11 -6.16 -39.23
CA ILE A 317 9.93 -7.19 -38.20
C ILE A 317 11.08 -7.21 -37.17
N ALA A 318 12.27 -6.75 -37.57
CA ALA A 318 13.42 -6.61 -36.69
C ALA A 318 13.16 -5.58 -35.57
N VAL A 319 12.53 -4.45 -35.90
CA VAL A 319 12.23 -3.34 -34.98
C VAL A 319 10.92 -3.56 -34.22
N THR A 320 9.95 -4.22 -34.83
CA THR A 320 8.63 -4.43 -34.21
C THR A 320 8.52 -5.73 -33.39
N ARG A 321 9.21 -6.82 -33.78
CA ARG A 321 9.10 -8.13 -33.11
C ARG A 321 10.37 -8.66 -32.47
N HIS A 322 11.54 -8.21 -32.93
CA HIS A 322 12.84 -8.68 -32.43
C HIS A 322 13.65 -7.60 -31.70
N LEU A 323 13.00 -6.50 -31.32
CA LEU A 323 13.57 -5.44 -30.51
C LEU A 323 13.81 -5.92 -29.09
N ARG A 324 15.04 -5.72 -28.59
CA ARG A 324 15.38 -5.93 -27.18
C ARG A 324 15.41 -4.64 -26.40
N ARG A 325 16.14 -3.65 -26.91
CA ARG A 325 16.39 -2.39 -26.21
C ARG A 325 16.82 -1.30 -27.20
N ILE A 326 16.53 -0.06 -26.85
CA ILE A 326 17.06 1.13 -27.51
C ILE A 326 18.40 1.48 -26.85
N ILE A 327 19.47 1.49 -27.64
CA ILE A 327 20.83 1.74 -27.16
C ILE A 327 21.18 3.23 -27.23
N ASP A 328 20.73 3.88 -28.29
CA ASP A 328 21.03 5.28 -28.57
C ASP A 328 19.76 5.94 -29.09
N ASP A 329 19.27 6.95 -28.37
CA ASP A 329 18.12 7.77 -28.75
C ASP A 329 18.52 9.20 -29.14
N SER A 330 19.79 9.38 -29.53
CA SER A 330 20.34 10.63 -30.03
C SER A 330 19.80 10.90 -31.44
N ARG A 331 18.55 11.33 -31.50
CA ARG A 331 17.90 11.78 -32.73
C ARG A 331 18.59 13.06 -33.17
N THR A 332 19.46 12.97 -34.17
CA THR A 332 19.79 14.15 -34.98
C THR A 332 18.49 14.53 -35.69
N GLU A 333 17.89 15.66 -35.32
CA GLU A 333 16.75 16.22 -36.04
C GLU A 333 17.08 16.17 -37.54
N VAL A 334 16.43 15.24 -38.25
CA VAL A 334 16.45 15.24 -39.71
C VAL A 334 15.61 16.46 -40.05
N GLY A 335 16.31 17.55 -40.37
CA GLY A 335 15.69 18.84 -40.67
C GLY A 335 14.59 18.70 -41.72
N GLU A 336 13.57 19.55 -41.56
CA GLU A 336 12.67 19.93 -42.65
C GLU A 336 13.44 20.41 -43.89
#